data_AF-A0A558QT05-F1
#
_entry.id   AF-A0A558QT05-F1
#
_cell.length_a   1.000
_cell.length_b   1.000
_cell.length_c   1.000
_cell.angle_alpha   90.00
_cell.angle_beta   90.00
_cell.angle_gamma   90.00
#
_symmetry.space_group_name_H-M   'P 1'
#
loop_
_entity.id
_entity.type
_entity.pdbx_description
1 polymer ?
#
loop_
_entity_poly.entity_id
_entity_poly.type
_entity_poly.pdbx_seq_one_letter_code
_entity_poly.pdbx_strand_id
1 'polypeptide(L)' 'MRLRLGRPCTALIVAPHPDDEVIGAAGLIRALVNRGTRVRVLVVSDGAASHTGSRLWPRRRLVAARMAES' A
#
# COMPACT_ATOMS: atom_id res chain seq x y z
N MET A 1 -4.11 -5.64 -19.51
CA MET A 1 -4.08 -6.90 -18.75
C MET A 1 -5.38 -7.06 -17.97
N ARG A 2 -6.06 -8.22 -18.01
CA ARG A 2 -7.32 -8.45 -17.29
C ARG A 2 -7.15 -9.67 -16.38
N LEU A 3 -7.05 -9.44 -15.08
CA LEU A 3 -6.89 -10.51 -14.09
C LEU A 3 -8.20 -11.30 -13.95
N ARG A 4 -8.16 -12.62 -14.19
CA ARG A 4 -9.29 -13.53 -13.93
C ARG A 4 -9.26 -13.97 -12.47
N LEU A 5 -9.70 -13.09 -11.59
CA LEU A 5 -9.92 -13.43 -10.19
C LEU A 5 -11.33 -14.00 -10.06
N GLY A 6 -11.47 -15.11 -9.33
CA GLY A 6 -12.77 -15.65 -8.94
C GLY A 6 -13.54 -14.71 -8.00
N ARG A 7 -14.32 -15.27 -7.08
CA ARG A 7 -14.98 -14.51 -6.01
C ARG A 7 -14.32 -14.83 -4.66
N PRO A 8 -13.13 -14.29 -4.37
CA PRO A 8 -12.49 -14.54 -3.09
C PRO A 8 -13.30 -13.91 -1.96
N CYS A 9 -13.44 -14.63 -0.85
CA CYS A 9 -14.00 -14.06 0.38
C CYS A 9 -13.01 -13.11 1.07
N THR A 10 -11.70 -13.35 0.90
CA THR A 10 -10.62 -12.55 1.50
C THR A 10 -9.48 -12.30 0.50
N ALA A 11 -8.79 -11.17 0.62
CA ALA A 11 -7.59 -10.85 -0.14
C ALA A 11 -6.58 -10.08 0.73
N LEU A 12 -5.29 -10.42 0.60
CA LEU A 12 -4.18 -9.70 1.20
C LEU A 12 -3.36 -9.04 0.09
N ILE A 13 -3.22 -7.72 0.15
CA ILE A 13 -2.33 -6.95 -0.71
C ILE A 13 -1.04 -6.72 0.06
N VAL A 14 0.10 -7.11 -0.52
CA VAL A 14 1.41 -6.90 0.07
C VAL A 14 2.11 -5.80 -0.71
N ALA A 15 2.43 -4.71 -0.03
CA ALA A 15 3.04 -3.51 -0.59
C ALA A 15 4.44 -3.31 0.03
N PRO A 16 5.49 -3.07 -0.76
CA PRO A 16 6.84 -2.88 -0.23
C PRO A 16 6.96 -1.68 0.73
N HIS A 17 6.40 -0.53 0.36
CA HIS A 17 6.41 0.72 1.13
C HIS A 17 4.98 1.31 1.20
N PRO A 18 4.74 2.29 2.08
CA PRO A 18 3.51 3.07 2.03
C PRO A 18 3.31 3.68 0.64
N ASP A 19 2.06 3.78 0.22
CA ASP A 19 1.54 4.18 -1.11
C ASP A 19 1.59 3.13 -2.22
N ASP A 20 2.45 2.12 -2.14
CA ASP A 20 2.61 1.15 -3.23
C ASP A 20 1.30 0.36 -3.48
N GLU A 21 0.48 0.12 -2.45
CA GLU A 21 -0.84 -0.51 -2.56
C GLU A 21 -1.83 0.34 -3.36
N VAL A 22 -1.76 1.67 -3.23
CA VAL A 22 -2.65 2.59 -3.93
C VAL A 22 -2.17 2.72 -5.36
N ILE A 23 -0.87 3.01 -5.57
CA ILE A 23 -0.27 3.20 -6.89
C ILE A 23 -0.41 1.93 -7.74
N GLY A 24 -0.09 0.77 -7.16
CA GLY A 24 -0.07 -0.50 -7.88
C GLY A 24 -1.43 -1.20 -7.95
N ALA A 25 -2.31 -1.02 -6.96
CA ALA A 25 -3.48 -1.88 -6.79
C ALA A 25 -4.80 -1.18 -6.42
N ALA A 26 -4.91 0.16 -6.38
CA ALA A 26 -6.15 0.83 -5.98
C ALA A 26 -7.39 0.36 -6.77
N GLY A 27 -7.26 0.23 -8.10
CA GLY A 27 -8.35 -0.26 -8.95
C GLY A 27 -8.77 -1.70 -8.63
N LEU A 28 -7.82 -2.57 -8.31
CA LEU A 28 -8.07 -3.95 -7.92
C LEU A 28 -8.71 -4.02 -6.52
N ILE A 29 -8.17 -3.28 -5.55
CA ILE A 29 -8.69 -3.18 -4.19
C ILE A 29 -10.15 -2.73 -4.25
N ARG A 30 -10.44 -1.65 -5.00
CA ARG A 30 -11.81 -1.16 -5.18
C ARG A 30 -12.72 -2.20 -5.81
N ALA A 31 -12.25 -2.91 -6.83
CA ALA A 31 -13.03 -3.95 -7.49
C ALA A 31 -13.34 -5.13 -6.55
N LEU A 32 -12.42 -5.52 -5.68
CA LEU A 32 -12.61 -6.60 -4.70
C LEU A 32 -13.56 -6.16 -3.58
N VAL A 33 -13.38 -4.95 -3.03
CA VAL A 33 -14.28 -4.39 -2.01
C VAL A 33 -15.72 -4.29 -2.53
N ASN A 34 -15.92 -3.82 -3.76
CA ASN A 34 -17.25 -3.74 -4.39
C ASN A 34 -17.90 -5.12 -4.61
N ARG A 35 -17.13 -6.21 -4.61
CA ARG A 35 -17.62 -7.59 -4.69
C ARG A 35 -17.88 -8.21 -3.31
N GLY A 36 -17.70 -7.44 -2.22
CA GLY A 36 -17.84 -7.93 -0.85
C GLY A 36 -16.63 -8.72 -0.33
N THR A 37 -15.50 -8.70 -1.05
CA THR A 37 -14.26 -9.34 -0.57
C THR A 37 -13.69 -8.54 0.60
N ARG A 38 -13.31 -9.22 1.69
CA ARG A 38 -12.56 -8.61 2.79
C ARG A 38 -11.10 -8.40 2.37
N VAL A 39 -10.72 -7.15 2.13
CA VAL A 39 -9.35 -6.79 1.74
C VAL A 39 -8.54 -6.34 2.96
N ARG A 40 -7.28 -6.77 3.04
CA ARG A 40 -6.27 -6.30 4.00
C ARG A 40 -5.03 -5.85 3.23
N VAL A 41 -4.34 -4.84 3.73
CA VAL A 41 -3.05 -4.38 3.20
C VAL A 41 -1.98 -4.67 4.23
N LEU A 42 -0.85 -5.22 3.79
CA LEU A 42 0.38 -5.36 4.55
C LEU A 42 1.46 -4.51 3.87
N VAL A 43 1.90 -3.46 4.57
CA VAL A 43 3.06 -2.67 4.17
C VAL A 43 4.30 -3.26 4.83
N VAL A 44 5.33 -3.57 4.04
CA VAL A 44 6.48 -4.36 4.50
C VAL A 44 7.54 -3.48 5.19
N SER A 45 7.67 -2.21 4.81
CA SER A 45 8.69 -1.31 5.34
C SER A 45 8.15 0.07 5.67
N ASP A 46 8.93 0.86 6.42
CA ASP A 46 8.56 2.21 6.83
C ASP A 46 8.87 3.29 5.78
N GLY A 47 9.41 2.92 4.61
CA GLY A 47 9.75 3.85 3.53
C GLY A 47 10.88 4.85 3.86
N ALA A 48 11.62 4.63 4.95
CA ALA A 48 12.61 5.58 5.46
C ALA A 48 13.81 5.84 4.54
N ALA A 49 14.11 4.92 3.62
CA ALA A 49 15.26 5.04 2.72
C ALA A 49 15.01 5.98 1.53
N SER A 50 13.77 6.42 1.30
CA SER A 50 13.38 7.22 0.13
C SER A 50 14.08 8.57 0.01
N HIS A 51 14.49 9.18 1.14
CA HIS A 51 15.12 10.50 1.16
C HIS A 51 16.40 10.52 2.00
N THR A 52 17.32 9.60 1.69
CA THR A 52 18.60 9.47 2.40
C THR A 52 19.39 10.79 2.37
N GLY A 53 19.82 11.28 3.55
CA GLY A 53 20.59 12.52 3.68
C GLY A 53 19.76 13.82 3.60
N SER A 54 18.43 13.74 3.47
CA SER A 54 17.59 14.93 3.41
C SER A 54 17.58 15.70 4.73
N ARG A 55 17.88 17.00 4.67
CA ARG A 55 17.76 17.93 5.80
C ARG A 55 16.30 18.34 6.08
N LEU A 56 15.46 18.39 5.04
CA LEU A 56 14.04 18.74 5.15
C LEU A 56 13.18 17.57 5.63
N TRP A 57 13.59 16.34 5.27
CA TRP A 57 12.93 15.09 5.60
C TRP A 57 13.86 14.17 6.40
N PRO A 58 14.21 14.54 7.65
CA PRO A 58 14.95 13.63 8.52
C PRO A 58 14.14 12.35 8.76
N ARG A 59 14.82 11.21 8.95
CA ARG A 59 14.21 9.86 9.01
C ARG A 59 12.91 9.81 9.82
N ARG A 60 12.91 10.35 11.05
CA ARG A 60 11.74 10.33 11.93
C ARG A 60 10.53 11.05 11.34
N ARG A 61 10.75 12.24 10.75
CA ARG A 61 9.69 13.02 10.09
C ARG A 61 9.18 12.27 8.86
N LEU A 62 10.10 11.73 8.05
CA LEU A 62 9.76 10.98 6.85
C LEU A 62 8.89 9.77 7.17
N VAL A 63 9.31 8.93 8.12
CA VAL A 63 8.54 7.74 8.52
C VAL A 63 7.16 8.12 9.06
N ALA A 64 7.07 9.15 9.90
CA ALA A 64 5.78 9.60 10.43
C ALA A 64 4.83 10.09 9.32
N ALA A 65 5.37 10.81 8.32
CA ALA A 65 4.60 11.21 7.16
C ALA A 65 4.15 9.98 6.34
N ARG A 66 5.08 9.06 6.03
CA ARG A 66 4.79 7.87 5.21
C ARG A 66 3.76 6.94 5.85
N MET A 67 3.82 6.75 7.15
CA MET A 67 2.83 5.95 7.88
C MET A 67 1.42 6.55 7.88
N ALA A 68 1.26 7.83 7.55
CA ALA A 68 -0.03 8.50 7.44
C ALA A 68 -0.61 8.48 6.01
N GLU A 69 0.14 7.94 5.03
CA GLU A 69 -0.29 7.88 3.63
C GLU A 69 -1.17 6.64 3.35
N SER A 70 -1.04 5.57 4.16
CA SER A 70 -1.78 4.30 4.10
C SER A 70 -2.82 4.15 5.22
#